data_AF-A0A0V0J7K0-F1
#
_entry.id   AF-A0A0V0J7K0-F1
#
_cell.length_a   1.000
_cell.length_b   1.000
_cell.length_c   1.000
_cell.angle_alpha   90.00
_cell.angle_beta   90.00
_cell.angle_gamma   90.00
#
_symmetry.space_group_name_H-M   'P 1'
#
loop_
_entity.id
_entity.type
_entity.pdbx_description
1 polymer ?
#
loop_
_entity_poly.entity_id
_entity_poly.type
_entity_poly.pdbx_seq_one_letter_code
_entity_poly.pdbx_strand_id
1 'polypeptide(L)'
;MTSNEFWRNELIEEVKNVLLEMQSFWEKIGYDCDALSARKDEIRRMTFLFLNERLENEHQLLDNLSSSVDGLREEVRTLEKDLEISSYNINQDKPLLEQQSELSNRKTVLIEKVSELTADFRALQSTEKDLCEFLGLEVLRGFQTLPTASEKAVLQARVDELLGMKNQREGDFLRISSKIKSYVEYVGVDCFSDLSDTIAKFTVPLEACSHLTEIFIKEADDAEKMCFERYQNFRHREEELYNNISSLRSRLGLSPCKIPEGQSSTAVSRLQFGLAEYERLRALRLQNIQNIISKCQIELEELWRACFVSRDYCASFRSSTPPDCSEEMLCRLETEVSKWKAFKSTHADFFAALNVWVDTLNRIKEIEIKRQDPEILKNRGGILLKLDKEDRRLRQRDLPQQITLLQAITESACAGPDSALFAVVCVEGQPLADLHLALASMKENDSKMGTKVDKRHNVTMVNKLQSTSLKRNAAFRPQSPTHSRQQFTPTEFSTTKKSCILKR
;
A
#
# COMPACT_ATOMS: atom_id res chain seq x y z
N MET A 1 -48.67 20.73 102.95
CA MET A 1 -49.53 20.47 101.79
C MET A 1 -48.70 20.73 100.56
N THR A 2 -48.51 19.71 99.73
CA THR A 2 -47.69 19.81 98.53
C THR A 2 -48.42 20.64 97.48
N SER A 3 -47.70 21.29 96.56
CA SER A 3 -48.27 22.15 95.51
C SER A 3 -49.41 21.48 94.70
N ASN A 4 -49.44 20.13 94.67
CA ASN A 4 -50.48 19.34 94.02
C ASN A 4 -51.81 19.26 94.78
N GLU A 5 -51.83 19.50 96.09
CA GLU A 5 -53.06 19.58 96.87
C GLU A 5 -53.72 20.95 96.75
N PHE A 6 -52.91 22.00 96.55
CA PHE A 6 -53.38 23.37 96.47
C PHE A 6 -54.30 23.61 95.26
N TRP A 7 -53.83 23.30 94.04
CA TRP A 7 -54.61 23.56 92.81
C TRP A 7 -55.90 22.73 92.75
N ARG A 8 -55.90 21.50 93.31
CA ARG A 8 -57.10 20.65 93.37
C ARG A 8 -58.19 21.29 94.22
N ASN A 9 -57.80 21.83 95.37
CA ASN A 9 -58.74 22.50 96.27
C ASN A 9 -59.22 23.84 95.69
N GLU A 10 -58.36 24.57 95.00
CA GLU A 10 -58.71 25.80 94.28
C GLU A 10 -59.75 25.54 93.18
N LEU A 11 -59.54 24.52 92.35
CA LEU A 11 -60.49 24.11 91.31
C LEU A 11 -61.86 23.71 91.87
N ILE A 12 -61.88 22.98 93.00
CA ILE A 12 -63.13 22.59 93.66
C ILE A 12 -63.92 23.82 94.13
N GLU A 13 -63.25 24.82 94.71
CA GLU A 13 -63.89 26.06 95.15
C GLU A 13 -64.36 26.91 93.96
N GLU A 14 -63.60 26.99 92.86
CA GLU A 14 -64.05 27.67 91.64
C GLU A 14 -65.32 27.03 91.06
N VAL A 15 -65.33 25.70 90.90
CA VAL A 15 -66.50 24.95 90.42
C VAL A 15 -67.70 25.16 91.34
N LYS A 16 -67.48 25.14 92.66
CA LYS A 16 -68.53 25.38 93.65
C LYS A 16 -69.12 26.78 93.55
N ASN A 17 -68.29 27.81 93.38
CA ASN A 17 -68.77 29.18 93.19
C ASN A 17 -69.63 29.31 91.92
N VAL A 18 -69.19 28.71 90.80
CA VAL A 18 -69.97 28.69 89.56
C VAL A 18 -71.32 27.98 89.75
N LEU A 19 -71.34 26.84 90.44
CA LEU A 19 -72.58 26.10 90.73
C LEU A 19 -73.54 26.89 91.63
N LEU A 20 -73.02 27.63 92.62
CA LEU A 20 -73.83 28.51 93.48
C LEU A 20 -74.45 29.67 92.69
N GLU A 21 -73.70 30.28 91.77
CA GLU A 21 -74.24 31.30 90.87
C GLU A 21 -75.33 30.73 89.94
N MET A 22 -75.09 29.57 89.32
CA MET A 22 -76.10 28.88 88.49
C MET A 22 -77.37 28.57 89.28
N GLN A 23 -77.23 28.13 90.53
CA GLN A 23 -78.35 27.89 91.42
C GLN A 23 -79.16 29.18 91.67
N SER A 24 -78.49 30.31 91.92
CA SER A 24 -79.17 31.59 92.10
C SER A 24 -79.97 32.03 90.86
N PHE A 25 -79.49 31.70 89.64
CA PHE A 25 -80.24 31.95 88.41
C PHE A 25 -81.45 31.04 88.27
N TRP A 26 -81.33 29.76 88.62
CA TRP A 26 -82.46 28.83 88.59
C TRP A 26 -83.57 29.23 89.57
N GLU A 27 -83.20 29.69 90.76
CA GLU A 27 -84.13 30.21 91.77
C GLU A 27 -84.89 31.45 91.24
N LYS A 28 -84.21 32.35 90.50
CA LYS A 28 -84.83 33.52 89.87
C LYS A 28 -85.75 33.17 88.70
N ILE A 29 -85.44 32.12 87.93
CA ILE A 29 -86.25 31.70 86.77
C ILE A 29 -87.49 30.92 87.21
N GLY A 30 -87.40 30.16 88.32
CA GLY A 30 -88.53 29.43 88.89
C GLY A 30 -88.81 28.08 88.20
N TYR A 31 -87.77 27.30 87.93
CA TYR A 31 -87.93 25.92 87.41
C TYR A 31 -88.66 25.01 88.42
N ASP A 32 -89.41 24.03 87.92
CA ASP A 32 -89.98 22.97 88.75
C ASP A 32 -88.92 21.96 89.20
N CYS A 33 -89.28 21.08 90.15
CA CYS A 33 -88.34 20.13 90.75
C CYS A 33 -87.72 19.18 89.71
N ASP A 34 -88.50 18.75 88.72
CA ASP A 34 -88.06 17.78 87.71
C ASP A 34 -87.09 18.42 86.70
N ALA A 35 -87.38 19.64 86.22
CA ALA A 35 -86.47 20.37 85.32
C ALA A 35 -85.18 20.81 86.04
N LEU A 36 -85.24 21.13 87.33
CA LEU A 36 -84.08 21.46 88.14
C LEU A 36 -83.19 20.23 88.38
N SER A 37 -83.78 19.05 88.63
CA SER A 37 -83.03 17.80 88.76
C SER A 37 -82.34 17.44 87.44
N ALA A 38 -83.07 17.48 86.32
CA ALA A 38 -82.53 17.17 85.00
C ALA A 38 -81.31 18.05 84.64
N ARG A 39 -81.34 19.35 84.96
CA ARG A 39 -80.20 20.26 84.74
C ARG A 39 -79.01 19.96 85.64
N LYS A 40 -79.24 19.66 86.93
CA LYS A 40 -78.18 19.27 87.87
C LYS A 40 -77.51 17.96 87.44
N ASP A 41 -78.32 17.00 87.00
CA ASP A 41 -77.84 15.70 86.52
C ASP A 41 -77.07 15.85 85.20
N GLU A 42 -77.51 16.72 84.30
CA GLU A 42 -76.78 17.02 83.06
C GLU A 42 -75.41 17.65 83.33
N ILE A 43 -75.30 18.61 84.25
CA ILE A 43 -74.01 19.22 84.62
C ILE A 43 -73.09 18.20 85.29
N ARG A 44 -73.62 17.37 86.21
CA ARG A 44 -72.84 16.26 86.81
C ARG A 44 -72.35 15.31 85.74
N ARG A 45 -73.23 14.90 84.82
CA ARG A 45 -72.92 13.96 83.73
C ARG A 45 -71.83 14.53 82.84
N MET A 46 -71.93 15.78 82.41
CA MET A 46 -70.94 16.43 81.55
C MET A 46 -69.58 16.59 82.26
N THR A 47 -69.59 16.99 83.54
CA THR A 47 -68.35 17.12 84.33
C THR A 47 -67.67 15.76 84.53
N PHE A 48 -68.46 14.73 84.85
CA PHE A 48 -67.97 13.36 85.02
C PHE A 48 -67.40 12.79 83.73
N LEU A 49 -68.08 12.99 82.59
CA LEU A 49 -67.59 12.56 81.29
C LEU A 49 -66.28 13.24 80.90
N PHE A 50 -66.18 14.56 81.08
CA PHE A 50 -64.96 15.31 80.78
C PHE A 50 -63.77 14.81 81.62
N LEU A 51 -63.95 14.65 82.95
CA LEU A 51 -62.87 14.17 83.83
C LEU A 51 -62.48 12.73 83.54
N ASN A 52 -63.43 11.85 83.20
CA ASN A 52 -63.13 10.48 82.79
C ASN A 52 -62.41 10.41 81.45
N GLU A 53 -62.78 11.24 80.47
CA GLU A 53 -62.06 11.34 79.20
C GLU A 53 -60.61 11.79 79.44
N ARG A 54 -60.39 12.78 80.34
CA ARG A 54 -59.04 13.20 80.72
C ARG A 54 -58.26 12.08 81.41
N LEU A 55 -58.90 11.37 82.33
CA LEU A 55 -58.27 10.24 83.03
C LEU A 55 -57.90 9.10 82.07
N GLU A 56 -58.80 8.77 81.15
CA GLU A 56 -58.58 7.77 80.11
C GLU A 56 -57.42 8.17 79.17
N ASN A 57 -57.33 9.44 78.79
CA ASN A 57 -56.20 9.95 78.00
C ASN A 57 -54.86 9.78 78.73
N GLU A 58 -54.82 10.03 80.05
CA GLU A 58 -53.61 9.82 80.86
C GLU A 58 -53.27 8.32 81.01
N HIS A 59 -54.28 7.45 81.16
CA HIS A 59 -54.07 6.01 81.14
C HIS A 59 -53.49 5.53 79.81
N GLN A 60 -54.06 5.98 78.69
CA GLN A 60 -53.53 5.65 77.37
C GLN A 60 -52.11 6.18 77.16
N LEU A 61 -51.79 7.38 77.63
CA LEU A 61 -50.44 7.93 77.58
C LEU A 61 -49.46 7.04 78.37
N LEU A 62 -49.86 6.61 79.57
CA LEU A 62 -49.07 5.72 80.41
C LEU A 62 -48.83 4.36 79.74
N ASP A 63 -49.88 3.73 79.19
CA ASP A 63 -49.80 2.43 78.52
C ASP A 63 -48.92 2.49 77.25
N ASN A 64 -49.07 3.55 76.47
CA ASN A 64 -48.23 3.80 75.28
C ASN A 64 -46.77 4.00 75.66
N LEU A 65 -46.50 4.77 76.71
CA LEU A 65 -45.14 5.02 77.19
C LEU A 65 -44.51 3.76 77.76
N SER A 66 -45.26 2.98 78.54
CA SER A 66 -44.80 1.68 79.06
C SER A 66 -44.46 0.73 77.91
N SER A 67 -45.35 0.60 76.92
CA SER A 67 -45.13 -0.25 75.75
C SER A 67 -43.90 0.18 74.94
N SER A 68 -43.68 1.49 74.78
CA SER A 68 -42.48 2.03 74.13
C SER A 68 -41.20 1.71 74.90
N VAL A 69 -41.21 1.85 76.22
CA VAL A 69 -40.08 1.51 77.09
C VAL A 69 -39.77 0.01 77.01
N ASP A 70 -40.79 -0.84 77.05
CA ASP A 70 -40.61 -2.29 76.96
C ASP A 70 -40.05 -2.71 75.59
N GLY A 71 -40.54 -2.12 74.50
CA GLY A 71 -39.99 -2.33 73.16
C GLY A 71 -38.52 -1.91 73.07
N LEU A 72 -38.17 -0.71 73.56
CA LEU A 72 -36.78 -0.24 73.57
C LEU A 72 -35.87 -1.12 74.45
N ARG A 73 -36.36 -1.62 75.58
CA ARG A 73 -35.61 -2.55 76.44
C ARG A 73 -35.26 -3.82 75.68
N GLU A 74 -36.21 -4.39 74.95
CA GLU A 74 -35.96 -5.62 74.20
C GLU A 74 -34.96 -5.40 73.07
N GLU A 75 -35.09 -4.30 72.32
CA GLU A 75 -34.13 -3.93 71.27
C GLU A 75 -32.71 -3.68 71.81
N VAL A 76 -32.58 -3.04 72.99
CA VAL A 76 -31.27 -2.85 73.63
C VAL A 76 -30.68 -4.19 74.08
N ARG A 77 -31.49 -5.09 74.66
CA ARG A 77 -31.03 -6.42 75.08
C ARG A 77 -30.57 -7.28 73.91
N THR A 78 -31.28 -7.24 72.78
CA THR A 78 -30.86 -7.99 71.59
C THR A 78 -29.53 -7.47 71.05
N LEU A 79 -29.36 -6.15 70.94
CA LEU A 79 -28.08 -5.54 70.54
C LEU A 79 -26.93 -5.84 71.52
N GLU A 80 -27.19 -5.81 72.83
CA GLU A 80 -26.18 -6.15 73.84
C GLU A 80 -25.78 -7.62 73.78
N LYS A 81 -26.74 -8.51 73.51
CA LYS A 81 -26.48 -9.94 73.30
C LYS A 81 -25.63 -10.18 72.05
N ASP A 82 -25.98 -9.54 70.94
CA ASP A 82 -25.26 -9.69 69.67
C ASP A 82 -23.82 -9.13 69.74
N LEU A 83 -23.60 -8.09 70.56
CA LEU A 83 -22.28 -7.50 70.83
C LEU A 83 -21.50 -8.19 71.96
N GLU A 84 -22.08 -9.20 72.61
CA GLU A 84 -21.54 -9.86 73.82
C GLU A 84 -21.18 -8.89 74.96
N ILE A 85 -21.95 -7.81 75.13
CA ILE A 85 -21.75 -6.80 76.17
C ILE A 85 -22.61 -7.14 77.41
N SER A 86 -22.09 -6.91 78.61
CA SER A 86 -22.84 -7.09 79.86
C SER A 86 -24.12 -6.24 79.84
N SER A 87 -25.25 -6.88 80.16
CA SER A 87 -26.58 -6.28 80.09
C SER A 87 -26.69 -5.07 81.01
N TYR A 88 -27.12 -3.93 80.45
CA TYR A 88 -27.31 -2.70 81.22
C TYR A 88 -28.55 -2.81 82.12
N ASN A 89 -28.35 -2.87 83.44
CA ASN A 89 -29.43 -2.88 84.43
C ASN A 89 -29.96 -1.46 84.64
N ILE A 90 -31.00 -1.09 83.90
CA ILE A 90 -31.73 0.15 84.14
C ILE A 90 -32.40 0.06 85.50
N ASN A 91 -32.22 1.10 86.32
CA ASN A 91 -32.93 1.22 87.57
C ASN A 91 -34.44 1.38 87.27
N GLN A 92 -35.20 0.32 87.55
CA GLN A 92 -36.64 0.27 87.26
C GLN A 92 -37.45 1.23 88.14
N ASP A 93 -36.82 1.82 89.16
CA ASP A 93 -37.45 2.76 90.10
C ASP A 93 -37.57 4.19 89.52
N LYS A 94 -37.01 4.47 88.32
CA LYS A 94 -37.06 5.79 87.68
C LYS A 94 -38.40 6.05 86.95
N PRO A 95 -38.83 7.32 86.76
CA PRO A 95 -39.99 7.66 85.94
C PRO A 95 -39.86 7.18 84.48
N LEU A 96 -40.96 6.75 83.86
CA LEU A 96 -40.97 6.15 82.52
C LEU A 96 -40.37 7.04 81.41
N LEU A 97 -40.59 8.36 81.46
CA LEU A 97 -40.00 9.31 80.51
C LEU A 97 -38.47 9.35 80.60
N GLU A 98 -37.93 9.23 81.82
CA GLU A 98 -36.48 9.17 82.04
C GLU A 98 -35.92 7.83 81.56
N GLN A 99 -36.62 6.72 81.85
CA GLN A 99 -36.26 5.39 81.35
C GLN A 99 -36.23 5.34 79.82
N GLN A 100 -37.23 5.93 79.15
CA GLN A 100 -37.30 6.01 77.69
C GLN A 100 -36.11 6.79 77.10
N SER A 101 -35.78 7.95 77.69
CA SER A 101 -34.64 8.76 77.26
C SER A 101 -33.32 8.01 77.43
N GLU A 102 -33.13 7.36 78.58
CA GLU A 102 -31.92 6.59 78.88
C GLU A 102 -31.75 5.39 77.94
N LEU A 103 -32.83 4.66 77.67
CA LEU A 103 -32.87 3.55 76.70
C LEU A 103 -32.56 4.02 75.28
N SER A 104 -33.16 5.13 74.86
CA SER A 104 -32.93 5.71 73.53
C SER A 104 -31.46 6.10 73.36
N ASN A 105 -30.88 6.80 74.34
CA ASN A 105 -29.45 7.14 74.34
C ASN A 105 -28.56 5.90 74.31
N ARG A 106 -28.88 4.88 75.11
CA ARG A 106 -28.13 3.62 75.15
C ARG A 106 -28.20 2.88 73.81
N LYS A 107 -29.38 2.81 73.19
CA LYS A 107 -29.58 2.25 71.85
C LYS A 107 -28.71 2.98 70.83
N THR A 108 -28.67 4.33 70.86
CA THR A 108 -27.81 5.12 69.97
C THR A 108 -26.33 4.76 70.13
N VAL A 109 -25.83 4.64 71.36
CA VAL A 109 -24.44 4.24 71.63
C VAL A 109 -24.13 2.84 71.12
N LEU A 110 -25.07 1.89 71.29
CA LEU A 110 -24.88 0.52 70.80
C LEU A 110 -24.87 0.45 69.27
N ILE A 111 -25.76 1.20 68.60
CA ILE A 111 -25.78 1.33 67.15
C ILE A 111 -24.46 1.92 66.63
N GLU A 112 -23.94 2.96 67.29
CA GLU A 112 -22.65 3.55 66.95
C GLU A 112 -21.52 2.52 67.07
N LYS A 113 -21.51 1.72 68.14
CA LYS A 113 -20.52 0.65 68.34
C LYS A 113 -20.63 -0.49 67.31
N VAL A 114 -21.85 -0.92 66.94
CA VAL A 114 -22.06 -1.85 65.82
C VAL A 114 -21.52 -1.24 64.53
N SER A 115 -21.75 0.05 64.33
CA SER A 115 -21.27 0.75 63.14
C SER A 115 -19.74 0.78 63.06
N GLU A 116 -19.05 1.03 64.17
CA GLU A 116 -17.59 1.01 64.26
C GLU A 116 -17.03 -0.40 64.00
N LEU A 117 -17.60 -1.43 64.63
CA LEU A 117 -17.14 -2.82 64.47
C LEU A 117 -17.36 -3.35 63.05
N THR A 118 -18.41 -2.90 62.37
CA THR A 118 -18.76 -3.31 61.00
C THR A 118 -18.17 -2.39 59.93
N ALA A 119 -17.47 -1.32 60.29
CA ALA A 119 -16.99 -0.31 59.36
C ALA A 119 -16.07 -0.91 58.28
N ASP A 120 -15.05 -1.67 58.69
CA ASP A 120 -14.14 -2.36 57.77
C ASP A 120 -14.87 -3.29 56.81
N PHE A 121 -15.84 -4.05 57.33
CA PHE A 121 -16.57 -5.02 56.54
C PHE A 121 -17.48 -4.33 55.51
N ARG A 122 -18.15 -3.25 55.91
CA ARG A 122 -18.96 -2.42 55.01
C ARG A 122 -18.09 -1.73 53.94
N ALA A 123 -16.88 -1.30 54.31
CA ALA A 123 -15.91 -0.78 53.35
C ALA A 123 -15.52 -1.87 52.34
N LEU A 124 -15.24 -3.09 52.79
CA LEU A 124 -14.96 -4.22 51.90
C LEU A 124 -16.14 -4.54 50.96
N GLN A 125 -17.37 -4.55 51.47
CA GLN A 125 -18.57 -4.75 50.64
C GLN A 125 -18.74 -3.66 49.59
N SER A 126 -18.45 -2.39 49.93
CA SER A 126 -18.44 -1.30 48.96
C SER A 126 -17.38 -1.54 47.89
N THR A 127 -16.15 -1.88 48.28
CA THR A 127 -15.08 -2.15 47.31
C THR A 127 -15.39 -3.35 46.41
N GLU A 128 -15.97 -4.43 46.96
CA GLU A 128 -16.41 -5.59 46.18
C GLU A 128 -17.47 -5.18 45.17
N LYS A 129 -18.47 -4.40 45.61
CA LYS A 129 -19.54 -3.91 44.73
C LYS A 129 -18.99 -3.10 43.57
N ASP A 130 -18.12 -2.14 43.85
CA ASP A 130 -17.53 -1.26 42.83
C ASP A 130 -16.67 -2.07 41.84
N LEU A 131 -15.90 -3.04 42.34
CA LEU A 131 -15.10 -3.95 41.50
C LEU A 131 -15.98 -4.87 40.64
N CYS A 132 -17.04 -5.43 41.22
CA CYS A 132 -17.98 -6.29 40.50
C CYS A 132 -18.74 -5.50 39.42
N GLU A 133 -19.18 -4.28 39.70
CA GLU A 133 -19.80 -3.40 38.70
C GLU A 133 -18.85 -3.10 37.55
N PHE A 134 -17.59 -2.76 37.86
CA PHE A 134 -16.57 -2.48 36.84
C PHE A 134 -16.18 -3.71 36.01
N LEU A 135 -16.14 -4.91 36.63
CA LEU A 135 -15.77 -6.16 35.98
C LEU A 135 -16.94 -6.92 35.35
N GLY A 136 -18.19 -6.50 35.60
CA GLY A 136 -19.42 -7.16 35.16
C GLY A 136 -19.68 -8.49 35.84
N LEU A 137 -19.42 -8.57 37.15
CA LEU A 137 -19.60 -9.76 37.98
C LEU A 137 -20.69 -9.54 39.05
N GLU A 138 -21.17 -10.63 39.65
CA GLU A 138 -22.15 -10.56 40.74
C GLU A 138 -21.47 -10.40 42.11
N VAL A 139 -22.11 -9.60 42.97
CA VAL A 139 -21.69 -9.33 44.37
C VAL A 139 -22.14 -10.48 45.27
N LEU A 140 -21.30 -10.87 46.24
CA LEU A 140 -21.65 -11.86 47.26
C LEU A 140 -22.82 -11.38 48.13
N ARG A 141 -23.71 -12.32 48.49
CA ARG A 141 -24.91 -12.05 49.32
C ARG A 141 -24.98 -13.03 50.49
N GLY A 142 -25.77 -12.68 51.51
CA GLY A 142 -26.07 -13.57 52.64
C GLY A 142 -25.24 -13.35 53.90
N PHE A 143 -24.57 -12.21 54.02
CA PHE A 143 -23.81 -11.86 55.22
C PHE A 143 -24.73 -11.44 56.38
N GLN A 144 -24.32 -11.78 57.60
CA GLN A 144 -25.02 -11.37 58.82
C GLN A 144 -24.81 -9.87 59.12
N THR A 145 -25.67 -9.32 59.99
CA THR A 145 -25.55 -7.93 60.47
C THR A 145 -24.26 -7.68 61.24
N LEU A 146 -23.79 -8.69 61.99
CA LEU A 146 -22.48 -8.73 62.61
C LEU A 146 -21.65 -9.83 61.93
N PRO A 147 -20.66 -9.45 61.10
CA PRO A 147 -19.89 -10.39 60.31
C PRO A 147 -18.92 -11.16 61.20
N THR A 148 -18.86 -12.48 60.99
CA THR A 148 -17.89 -13.36 61.64
C THR A 148 -16.49 -13.12 61.06
N ALA A 149 -15.43 -13.40 61.82
CA ALA A 149 -14.04 -13.33 61.31
C ALA A 149 -13.83 -14.15 60.02
N SER A 150 -14.51 -15.30 59.91
CA SER A 150 -14.52 -16.13 58.69
C SER A 150 -15.19 -15.43 57.50
N GLU A 151 -16.35 -14.79 57.70
CA GLU A 151 -17.07 -14.08 56.64
C GLU A 151 -16.27 -12.87 56.13
N LYS A 152 -15.61 -12.13 57.04
CA LYS A 152 -14.67 -11.06 56.67
C LYS A 152 -13.51 -11.61 55.84
N ALA A 153 -12.95 -12.76 56.22
CA ALA A 153 -11.85 -13.40 55.47
C ALA A 153 -12.29 -13.86 54.07
N VAL A 154 -13.50 -14.42 53.93
CA VAL A 154 -14.07 -14.81 52.63
C VAL A 154 -14.25 -13.59 51.73
N LEU A 155 -14.83 -12.52 52.25
CA LEU A 155 -15.02 -11.28 51.49
C LEU A 155 -13.68 -10.64 51.10
N GLN A 156 -12.70 -10.62 52.01
CA GLN A 156 -11.35 -10.12 51.72
C GLN A 156 -10.69 -10.92 50.59
N ALA A 157 -10.71 -12.26 50.67
CA ALA A 157 -10.13 -13.11 49.64
C ALA A 157 -10.80 -12.88 48.26
N ARG A 158 -12.11 -12.64 48.24
CA ARG A 158 -12.83 -12.29 47.02
C ARG A 158 -12.41 -10.94 46.46
N VAL A 159 -12.29 -9.91 47.31
CA VAL A 159 -11.81 -8.59 46.87
C VAL A 159 -10.39 -8.69 46.29
N ASP A 160 -9.51 -9.49 46.91
CA ASP A 160 -8.15 -9.71 46.41
C ASP A 160 -8.15 -10.40 45.04
N GLU A 161 -9.03 -11.40 44.83
CA GLU A 161 -9.24 -12.06 43.54
C GLU A 161 -9.75 -11.07 42.47
N LEU A 162 -10.75 -10.24 42.81
CA LEU A 162 -11.31 -9.23 41.91
C LEU A 162 -10.26 -8.17 41.53
N LEU A 163 -9.44 -7.72 42.47
CA LEU A 163 -8.32 -6.82 42.20
C LEU A 163 -7.28 -7.45 41.27
N GLY A 164 -6.97 -8.74 41.47
CA GLY A 164 -6.10 -9.50 40.56
C GLY A 164 -6.65 -9.52 39.14
N MET A 165 -7.93 -9.83 38.97
CA MET A 165 -8.60 -9.81 37.67
C MET A 165 -8.66 -8.41 37.03
N LYS A 166 -8.92 -7.37 37.82
CA LYS A 166 -8.89 -5.97 37.35
C LYS A 166 -7.52 -5.64 36.78
N ASN A 167 -6.45 -5.86 37.53
CA ASN A 167 -5.09 -5.58 37.09
C ASN A 167 -4.73 -6.37 35.81
N GLN A 168 -5.15 -7.62 35.72
CA GLN A 168 -4.95 -8.43 34.52
C GLN A 168 -5.65 -7.82 33.30
N ARG A 169 -6.95 -7.50 33.41
CA ARG A 169 -7.74 -6.94 32.31
C ARG A 169 -7.27 -5.54 31.89
N GLU A 170 -6.85 -4.71 32.85
CA GLU A 170 -6.22 -3.41 32.57
C GLU A 170 -4.93 -3.59 31.76
N GLY A 171 -4.08 -4.55 32.15
CA GLY A 171 -2.86 -4.89 31.41
C GLY A 171 -3.14 -5.39 29.99
N ASP A 172 -4.14 -6.27 29.83
CA ASP A 172 -4.54 -6.78 28.53
C ASP A 172 -5.09 -5.65 27.63
N PHE A 173 -5.96 -4.79 28.17
CA PHE A 173 -6.48 -3.64 27.44
C PHE A 173 -5.38 -2.66 27.01
N LEU A 174 -4.47 -2.29 27.90
CA LEU A 174 -3.35 -1.39 27.56
C LEU A 174 -2.45 -1.97 26.47
N ARG A 175 -2.17 -3.28 26.54
CA ARG A 175 -1.40 -3.99 25.51
C ARG A 175 -2.12 -3.94 24.16
N ILE A 176 -3.42 -4.27 24.13
CA ILE A 176 -4.24 -4.24 22.92
C ILE A 176 -4.31 -2.83 22.34
N SER A 177 -4.62 -1.84 23.17
CA SER A 177 -4.70 -0.42 22.79
C SER A 177 -3.40 0.08 22.16
N SER A 178 -2.26 -0.27 22.74
CA SER A 178 -0.93 0.10 22.24
C SER A 178 -0.64 -0.53 20.87
N LYS A 179 -1.02 -1.80 20.67
CA LYS A 179 -0.89 -2.47 19.37
C LYS A 179 -1.74 -1.79 18.31
N ILE A 180 -3.03 -1.55 18.58
CA ILE A 180 -3.94 -0.86 17.66
C ILE A 180 -3.35 0.50 17.27
N LYS A 181 -2.86 1.30 18.23
CA LYS A 181 -2.19 2.59 17.97
C LYS A 181 -1.01 2.42 17.01
N SER A 182 -0.14 1.44 17.24
CA SER A 182 1.03 1.19 16.38
C SER A 182 0.65 0.81 14.95
N TYR A 183 -0.42 0.01 14.77
CA TYR A 183 -0.90 -0.37 13.44
C TYR A 183 -1.48 0.83 12.69
N VAL A 184 -2.25 1.67 13.38
CA VAL A 184 -2.85 2.89 12.84
C VAL A 184 -1.77 3.91 12.47
N GLU A 185 -0.76 4.09 13.33
CA GLU A 185 0.38 4.97 13.06
C GLU A 185 1.18 4.51 11.83
N TYR A 186 1.41 3.20 11.68
CA TYR A 186 2.15 2.65 10.55
C TYR A 186 1.43 2.84 9.21
N VAL A 187 0.15 2.46 9.15
CA VAL A 187 -0.61 2.45 7.89
C VAL A 187 -1.14 3.85 7.56
N GLY A 188 -1.57 4.60 8.58
CA GLY A 188 -2.24 5.89 8.47
C GLY A 188 -3.73 5.81 8.81
N VAL A 189 -4.24 6.86 9.48
CA VAL A 189 -5.62 6.92 10.02
C VAL A 189 -6.68 6.76 8.93
N ASP A 190 -6.47 7.38 7.76
CA ASP A 190 -7.42 7.35 6.64
C ASP A 190 -7.69 5.92 6.12
N CYS A 191 -6.73 5.01 6.32
CA CYS A 191 -6.87 3.62 5.89
C CYS A 191 -7.80 2.80 6.79
N PHE A 192 -8.27 3.34 7.91
CA PHE A 192 -9.17 2.68 8.85
C PHE A 192 -10.51 3.42 9.00
N SER A 193 -10.94 4.20 8.00
CA SER A 193 -12.17 5.00 8.08
C SER A 193 -13.41 4.18 8.45
N ASP A 194 -13.48 2.92 8.01
CA ASP A 194 -14.54 1.95 8.31
C ASP A 194 -14.49 1.40 9.75
N LEU A 195 -13.33 1.51 10.41
CA LEU A 195 -13.07 1.05 11.78
C LEU A 195 -12.86 2.21 12.76
N SER A 196 -13.08 3.45 12.33
CA SER A 196 -12.76 4.66 13.10
C SER A 196 -13.40 4.67 14.49
N ASP A 197 -14.69 4.34 14.57
CA ASP A 197 -15.42 4.32 15.85
C ASP A 197 -14.90 3.21 16.77
N THR A 198 -14.60 2.04 16.22
CA THR A 198 -14.02 0.91 16.95
C THR A 198 -12.64 1.25 17.50
N ILE A 199 -11.78 1.85 16.67
CA ILE A 199 -10.44 2.28 17.10
C ILE A 199 -10.55 3.35 18.17
N ALA A 200 -11.41 4.35 18.00
CA ALA A 200 -11.62 5.40 19.00
C ALA A 200 -12.06 4.80 20.34
N LYS A 201 -12.98 3.83 20.34
CA LYS A 201 -13.44 3.12 21.55
C LYS A 201 -12.30 2.42 22.30
N PHE A 202 -11.36 1.78 21.61
CA PHE A 202 -10.30 0.97 22.24
C PHE A 202 -8.93 1.66 22.33
N THR A 203 -8.82 2.92 21.89
CA THR A 203 -7.58 3.72 22.02
C THR A 203 -7.66 4.82 23.07
N VAL A 204 -8.80 4.94 23.77
CA VAL A 204 -8.96 5.84 24.92
C VAL A 204 -7.97 5.54 26.05
N PRO A 205 -7.62 6.54 26.88
CA PRO A 205 -6.90 6.32 28.13
C PRO A 205 -7.66 5.37 29.05
N LEU A 206 -6.94 4.61 29.87
CA LEU A 206 -7.53 3.61 30.76
C LEU A 206 -8.54 4.24 31.74
N GLU A 207 -8.26 5.45 32.20
CA GLU A 207 -9.08 6.21 33.14
C GLU A 207 -10.44 6.61 32.57
N ALA A 208 -10.58 6.61 31.24
CA ALA A 208 -11.84 6.91 30.55
C ALA A 208 -12.71 5.67 30.34
N CYS A 209 -12.21 4.46 30.63
CA CYS A 209 -12.98 3.23 30.51
C CYS A 209 -14.00 3.13 31.66
N SER A 210 -15.28 2.95 31.32
CA SER A 210 -16.34 2.81 32.32
C SER A 210 -16.42 1.40 32.92
N HIS A 211 -15.97 0.38 32.19
CA HIS A 211 -15.96 -1.01 32.62
C HIS A 211 -14.91 -1.82 31.85
N LEU A 212 -14.44 -2.92 32.45
CA LEU A 212 -13.56 -3.91 31.83
C LEU A 212 -14.16 -5.30 32.02
N THR A 213 -15.33 -5.52 31.42
CA THR A 213 -15.97 -6.85 31.41
C THR A 213 -15.20 -7.81 30.50
N GLU A 214 -15.41 -9.11 30.68
CA GLU A 214 -14.81 -10.12 29.79
C GLU A 214 -15.24 -9.92 28.33
N ILE A 215 -16.50 -9.51 28.12
CA ILE A 215 -17.05 -9.21 26.79
C ILE A 215 -16.31 -8.00 26.19
N PHE A 216 -16.13 -6.93 26.96
CA PHE A 216 -15.41 -5.73 26.49
C PHE A 216 -13.96 -6.05 26.08
N ILE A 217 -13.25 -6.88 26.85
CA ILE A 217 -11.89 -7.30 26.51
C ILE A 217 -11.88 -8.16 25.23
N LYS A 218 -12.86 -9.05 25.05
CA LYS A 218 -13.00 -9.83 23.81
C LYS A 218 -13.28 -8.94 22.61
N GLU A 219 -14.16 -7.96 22.73
CA GLU A 219 -14.41 -6.97 21.67
C GLU A 219 -13.13 -6.18 21.31
N ALA A 220 -12.32 -5.83 22.31
CA ALA A 220 -11.02 -5.17 22.09
C ALA A 220 -10.03 -6.08 21.35
N ASP A 221 -9.98 -7.37 21.71
CA ASP A 221 -9.14 -8.37 21.04
C ASP A 221 -9.56 -8.58 19.58
N ASP A 222 -10.87 -8.64 19.32
CA ASP A 222 -11.39 -8.75 17.96
C ASP A 222 -11.12 -7.49 17.13
N ALA A 223 -11.23 -6.30 17.73
CA ALA A 223 -10.80 -5.06 17.10
C ALA A 223 -9.30 -5.06 16.76
N GLU A 224 -8.46 -5.60 17.63
CA GLU A 224 -7.02 -5.76 17.38
C GLU A 224 -6.75 -6.67 16.19
N LYS A 225 -7.43 -7.81 16.11
CA LYS A 225 -7.31 -8.75 14.97
C LYS A 225 -7.68 -8.08 13.65
N MET A 226 -8.81 -7.36 13.62
CA MET A 226 -9.23 -6.62 12.41
C MET A 226 -8.19 -5.57 11.99
N CYS A 227 -7.64 -4.83 12.95
CA CYS A 227 -6.59 -3.85 12.67
C CYS A 227 -5.30 -4.52 12.19
N PHE A 228 -4.93 -5.64 12.80
CA PHE A 228 -3.74 -6.42 12.51
C PHE A 228 -3.78 -7.04 11.12
N GLU A 229 -4.90 -7.63 10.71
CA GLU A 229 -5.09 -8.16 9.35
C GLU A 229 -4.86 -7.06 8.30
N ARG A 230 -5.38 -5.86 8.54
CA ARG A 230 -5.19 -4.73 7.63
C ARG A 230 -3.73 -4.29 7.59
N TYR A 231 -3.10 -4.15 8.75
CA TYR A 231 -1.66 -3.87 8.87
C TYR A 231 -0.82 -4.91 8.11
N GLN A 232 -1.07 -6.20 8.30
CA GLN A 232 -0.36 -7.27 7.60
C GLN A 232 -0.53 -7.18 6.08
N ASN A 233 -1.74 -6.93 5.59
CA ASN A 233 -1.99 -6.78 4.16
C ASN A 233 -1.17 -5.64 3.54
N PHE A 234 -1.08 -4.49 4.24
CA PHE A 234 -0.23 -3.37 3.80
C PHE A 234 1.25 -3.73 3.82
N ARG A 235 1.73 -4.36 4.90
CA ARG A 235 3.11 -4.83 5.04
C ARG A 235 3.52 -5.80 3.93
N HIS A 236 2.69 -6.81 3.68
CA HIS A 236 2.97 -7.82 2.66
C HIS A 236 3.03 -7.20 1.27
N ARG A 237 2.05 -6.37 0.90
CA ARG A 237 2.05 -5.67 -0.39
C ARG A 237 3.28 -4.78 -0.56
N GLU A 238 3.70 -4.11 0.49
CA GLU A 238 4.90 -3.28 0.50
C GLU A 238 6.15 -4.14 0.25
N GLU A 239 6.33 -5.21 1.03
CA GLU A 239 7.45 -6.12 0.89
C GLU A 239 7.52 -6.75 -0.50
N GLU A 240 6.40 -7.27 -1.03
CA GLU A 240 6.32 -7.81 -2.39
C GLU A 240 6.71 -6.79 -3.46
N LEU A 241 6.15 -5.57 -3.36
CA LEU A 241 6.43 -4.49 -4.31
C LEU A 241 7.91 -4.11 -4.30
N TYR A 242 8.50 -3.92 -3.11
CA TYR A 242 9.90 -3.55 -3.00
C TYR A 242 10.86 -4.70 -3.36
N ASN A 243 10.47 -5.96 -3.16
CA ASN A 243 11.20 -7.12 -3.67
C ASN A 243 11.19 -7.14 -5.21
N ASN A 244 10.03 -6.90 -5.83
CA ASN A 244 9.90 -6.82 -7.29
C ASN A 244 10.72 -5.67 -7.88
N ILE A 245 10.66 -4.49 -7.25
CA ILE A 245 11.50 -3.33 -7.62
C ILE A 245 12.98 -3.69 -7.52
N SER A 246 13.42 -4.29 -6.41
CA SER A 246 14.82 -4.65 -6.19
C SER A 246 15.32 -5.66 -7.24
N SER A 247 14.51 -6.68 -7.55
CA SER A 247 14.79 -7.65 -8.60
C SER A 247 14.93 -6.99 -9.98
N LEU A 248 13.98 -6.13 -10.37
CA LEU A 248 14.04 -5.40 -11.65
C LEU A 248 15.25 -4.46 -11.72
N ARG A 249 15.56 -3.74 -10.64
CA ARG A 249 16.73 -2.84 -10.59
C ARG A 249 18.03 -3.61 -10.71
N SER A 250 18.17 -4.75 -10.03
CA SER A 250 19.33 -5.62 -10.16
C SER A 250 19.52 -6.11 -11.60
N ARG A 251 18.43 -6.54 -12.26
CA ARG A 251 18.48 -6.97 -13.67
C ARG A 251 18.82 -5.83 -14.64
N LEU A 252 18.41 -4.61 -14.33
CA LEU A 252 18.73 -3.41 -15.11
C LEU A 252 20.09 -2.79 -14.75
N GLY A 253 20.83 -3.35 -13.79
CA GLY A 253 22.13 -2.82 -13.35
C GLY A 253 22.05 -1.48 -12.60
N LEU A 254 20.91 -1.19 -11.99
CA LEU A 254 20.66 0.06 -11.25
C LEU A 254 20.98 -0.10 -9.76
N SER A 255 21.40 0.99 -9.11
CA SER A 255 21.61 1.03 -7.65
C SER A 255 20.32 0.75 -6.86
N PRO A 256 20.39 0.33 -5.58
CA PRO A 256 19.22 0.08 -4.74
C PRO A 256 18.24 1.27 -4.70
N CYS A 257 16.95 0.97 -4.57
CA CYS A 257 15.92 2.00 -4.48
C CYS A 257 16.08 2.79 -3.17
N LYS A 258 16.15 4.12 -3.28
CA LYS A 258 16.12 5.03 -2.13
C LYS A 258 14.75 5.68 -2.10
N ILE A 259 14.02 5.47 -1.01
CA ILE A 259 12.73 6.12 -0.79
C ILE A 259 13.02 7.57 -0.41
N PRO A 260 12.43 8.57 -1.08
CA PRO A 260 12.56 9.97 -0.69
C PRO A 260 12.01 10.21 0.71
N GLU A 261 12.67 11.06 1.51
CA GLU A 261 12.27 11.33 2.91
C GLU A 261 10.81 11.77 3.03
N GLY A 262 10.32 12.61 2.10
CA GLY A 262 8.92 13.07 2.08
C GLY A 262 7.88 11.99 1.78
N GLN A 263 8.28 10.82 1.27
CA GLN A 263 7.39 9.70 0.94
C GLN A 263 7.55 8.52 1.89
N SER A 264 8.46 8.62 2.87
CA SER A 264 8.73 7.57 3.86
C SER A 264 7.75 7.59 5.05
N SER A 265 6.93 8.62 5.18
CA SER A 265 6.15 8.92 6.39
C SER A 265 5.05 7.89 6.69
N THR A 266 4.31 7.43 5.69
CA THR A 266 3.20 6.46 5.87
C THR A 266 3.35 5.28 4.92
N ALA A 267 2.77 4.13 5.29
CA ALA A 267 2.78 2.95 4.41
C ALA A 267 2.11 3.23 3.05
N VAL A 268 1.06 4.05 3.03
CA VAL A 268 0.37 4.46 1.80
C VAL A 268 1.30 5.24 0.88
N SER A 269 2.01 6.24 1.40
CA SER A 269 2.95 7.03 0.61
C SER A 269 4.09 6.18 0.05
N ARG A 270 4.61 5.23 0.85
CA ARG A 270 5.65 4.29 0.41
C ARG A 270 5.14 3.35 -0.69
N LEU A 271 3.90 2.87 -0.60
CA LEU A 271 3.28 2.05 -1.65
C LEU A 271 3.05 2.85 -2.93
N GLN A 272 2.51 4.06 -2.84
CA GLN A 272 2.29 4.92 -4.01
C GLN A 272 3.59 5.21 -4.75
N PHE A 273 4.65 5.56 -4.01
CA PHE A 273 5.98 5.73 -4.59
C PHE A 273 6.49 4.44 -5.23
N GLY A 274 6.40 3.32 -4.51
CA GLY A 274 6.83 2.02 -5.01
C GLY A 274 6.14 1.65 -6.33
N LEU A 275 4.82 1.89 -6.44
CA LEU A 275 4.06 1.60 -7.65
C LEU A 275 4.51 2.47 -8.82
N ALA A 276 4.69 3.77 -8.60
CA ALA A 276 5.18 4.68 -9.63
C ALA A 276 6.59 4.30 -10.09
N GLU A 277 7.48 3.94 -9.16
CA GLU A 277 8.83 3.50 -9.47
C GLU A 277 8.83 2.14 -10.20
N TYR A 278 7.97 1.20 -9.80
CA TYR A 278 7.82 -0.09 -10.45
C TYR A 278 7.36 0.07 -11.91
N GLU A 279 6.36 0.90 -12.18
CA GLU A 279 5.90 1.20 -13.54
C GLU A 279 7.00 1.89 -14.37
N ARG A 280 7.71 2.85 -13.78
CA ARG A 280 8.85 3.51 -14.44
C ARG A 280 9.94 2.50 -14.84
N LEU A 281 10.27 1.55 -13.96
CA LEU A 281 11.26 0.50 -14.23
C LEU A 281 10.78 -0.48 -15.30
N ARG A 282 9.49 -0.84 -15.29
CA ARG A 282 8.89 -1.68 -16.31
C ARG A 282 8.94 -1.01 -17.69
N ALA A 283 8.60 0.28 -17.77
CA ALA A 283 8.72 1.06 -18.99
C ALA A 283 10.18 1.13 -19.48
N LEU A 284 11.14 1.35 -18.57
CA LEU A 284 12.56 1.37 -18.90
C LEU A 284 13.06 0.02 -19.43
N ARG A 285 12.63 -1.09 -18.84
CA ARG A 285 12.95 -2.44 -19.34
C ARG A 285 12.41 -2.63 -20.77
N LEU A 286 11.16 -2.25 -21.02
CA LEU A 286 10.56 -2.38 -22.35
C LEU A 286 11.29 -1.50 -23.37
N GLN A 287 11.62 -0.27 -23.02
CA GLN A 287 12.39 0.65 -23.88
C GLN A 287 13.78 0.10 -24.20
N ASN A 288 14.48 -0.49 -23.23
CA ASN A 288 15.77 -1.13 -23.45
C ASN A 288 15.65 -2.31 -24.43
N ILE A 289 14.66 -3.19 -24.24
CA ILE A 289 14.39 -4.31 -25.14
C ILE A 289 14.08 -3.80 -26.56
N GLN A 290 13.21 -2.79 -26.69
CA GLN A 290 12.87 -2.18 -27.99
C GLN A 290 14.08 -1.59 -28.70
N ASN A 291 14.95 -0.89 -27.97
CA ASN A 291 16.16 -0.29 -28.53
C ASN A 291 17.13 -1.37 -29.02
N ILE A 292 17.32 -2.44 -28.24
CA ILE A 292 18.18 -3.56 -28.66
C ILE A 292 17.56 -4.26 -29.87
N ILE A 293 16.27 -4.57 -29.86
CA ILE A 293 15.54 -5.15 -31.01
C ILE A 293 15.74 -4.30 -32.27
N SER A 294 15.53 -2.98 -32.17
CA SER A 294 15.69 -2.07 -33.31
C SER A 294 17.13 -2.08 -33.84
N LYS A 295 18.13 -2.08 -32.95
CA LYS A 295 19.54 -2.22 -33.33
C LYS A 295 19.83 -3.56 -34.01
N CYS A 296 19.33 -4.66 -33.47
CA CYS A 296 19.47 -5.98 -34.08
C CYS A 296 18.78 -6.08 -35.43
N GLN A 297 17.61 -5.46 -35.61
CA GLN A 297 16.94 -5.38 -36.91
C GLN A 297 17.77 -4.60 -37.93
N ILE A 298 18.27 -3.42 -37.57
CA ILE A 298 19.15 -2.62 -38.45
C ILE A 298 20.41 -3.43 -38.80
N GLU A 299 21.06 -4.03 -37.81
CA GLU A 299 22.25 -4.86 -38.02
C GLU A 299 21.95 -6.06 -38.92
N LEU A 300 20.79 -6.71 -38.75
CA LEU A 300 20.37 -7.83 -39.57
C LEU A 300 20.12 -7.41 -41.02
N GLU A 301 19.46 -6.26 -41.26
CA GLU A 301 19.28 -5.71 -42.61
C GLU A 301 20.62 -5.38 -43.28
N GLU A 302 21.57 -4.81 -42.53
CA GLU A 302 22.92 -4.55 -43.03
C GLU A 302 23.67 -5.84 -43.38
N LEU A 303 23.54 -6.88 -42.55
CA LEU A 303 24.12 -8.19 -42.79
C LEU A 303 23.47 -8.87 -44.00
N TRP A 304 22.15 -8.86 -44.10
CA TRP A 304 21.42 -9.40 -45.25
C TRP A 304 21.84 -8.72 -46.56
N ARG A 305 21.97 -7.39 -46.54
CA ARG A 305 22.46 -6.64 -47.70
C ARG A 305 23.91 -7.00 -48.04
N ALA A 306 24.79 -7.10 -47.05
CA ALA A 306 26.19 -7.43 -47.25
C ALA A 306 26.41 -8.89 -47.70
N CYS A 307 25.49 -9.79 -47.35
CA CYS A 307 25.51 -11.20 -47.74
C CYS A 307 24.63 -11.48 -48.97
N PHE A 308 24.07 -10.46 -49.62
CA PHE A 308 23.20 -10.59 -50.80
C PHE A 308 22.03 -11.58 -50.59
N VAL A 309 21.40 -11.54 -49.41
CA VAL A 309 20.30 -12.44 -49.04
C VAL A 309 19.03 -12.12 -49.85
N SER A 310 18.32 -13.15 -50.30
CA SER A 310 17.11 -12.99 -51.11
C SER A 310 16.01 -12.22 -50.37
N ARG A 311 15.26 -11.42 -51.13
CA ARG A 311 14.14 -10.64 -50.58
C ARG A 311 13.04 -11.55 -50.00
N ASP A 312 12.82 -12.71 -50.62
CA ASP A 312 11.80 -13.67 -50.21
C ASP A 312 12.13 -14.31 -48.85
N TYR A 313 13.40 -14.64 -48.61
CA TYR A 313 13.86 -15.11 -47.30
C TYR A 313 13.69 -14.03 -46.23
N CYS A 314 14.12 -12.80 -46.53
CA CYS A 314 13.97 -11.68 -45.61
C CYS A 314 12.49 -11.43 -45.27
N ALA A 315 11.59 -11.52 -46.25
CA ALA A 315 10.15 -11.36 -46.06
C ALA A 315 9.55 -12.51 -45.23
N SER A 316 9.95 -13.74 -45.51
CA SER A 316 9.52 -14.93 -44.75
C SER A 316 9.93 -14.82 -43.28
N PHE A 317 11.18 -14.44 -42.99
CA PHE A 317 11.66 -14.23 -41.63
C PHE A 317 10.84 -13.15 -40.90
N ARG A 318 10.62 -11.98 -41.53
CA ARG A 318 9.81 -10.90 -40.95
C ARG A 318 8.36 -11.32 -40.69
N SER A 319 7.78 -12.15 -41.55
CA SER A 319 6.40 -12.67 -41.37
C SER A 319 6.29 -13.72 -40.26
N SER A 320 7.38 -14.42 -39.97
CA SER A 320 7.44 -15.44 -38.92
C SER A 320 7.74 -14.85 -37.52
N THR A 321 8.24 -13.62 -37.46
CA THR A 321 8.53 -12.94 -36.20
C THR A 321 7.28 -12.30 -35.59
N PRO A 322 7.03 -12.49 -34.28
CA PRO A 322 5.91 -11.85 -33.60
C PRO A 322 6.07 -10.32 -33.58
N PRO A 323 4.97 -9.55 -33.65
CA PRO A 323 5.03 -8.09 -33.62
C PRO A 323 5.35 -7.51 -32.24
N ASP A 324 5.22 -8.33 -31.18
CA ASP A 324 5.41 -7.88 -29.80
C ASP A 324 6.90 -7.73 -29.45
N CYS A 325 7.22 -6.63 -28.78
CA CYS A 325 8.56 -6.38 -28.26
C CYS A 325 8.83 -7.23 -27.00
N SER A 326 9.12 -8.52 -27.22
CA SER A 326 9.38 -9.52 -26.18
C SER A 326 10.85 -9.95 -26.11
N GLU A 327 11.25 -10.55 -24.99
CA GLU A 327 12.59 -11.15 -24.86
C GLU A 327 12.79 -12.32 -25.83
N GLU A 328 11.73 -13.05 -26.19
CA GLU A 328 11.79 -14.12 -27.19
C GLU A 328 12.12 -13.57 -28.59
N MET A 329 11.48 -12.45 -28.97
CA MET A 329 11.76 -11.78 -30.24
C MET A 329 13.21 -11.30 -30.32
N LEU A 330 13.72 -10.73 -29.23
CA LEU A 330 15.13 -10.33 -29.15
C LEU A 330 16.08 -11.52 -29.35
N CYS A 331 15.86 -12.64 -28.64
CA CYS A 331 16.68 -13.84 -28.76
C CYS A 331 16.69 -14.42 -30.19
N ARG A 332 15.53 -14.42 -30.87
CA ARG A 332 15.44 -14.84 -32.28
C ARG A 332 16.26 -13.94 -33.21
N LEU A 333 16.16 -12.62 -33.04
CA LEU A 333 16.95 -11.67 -33.84
C LEU A 333 18.45 -11.82 -33.58
N GLU A 334 18.88 -11.94 -32.33
CA GLU A 334 20.30 -12.14 -31.97
C GLU A 334 20.86 -13.46 -32.52
N THR A 335 20.05 -14.52 -32.51
CA THR A 335 20.40 -15.81 -33.09
C THR A 335 20.60 -15.69 -34.61
N GLU A 336 19.66 -15.03 -35.30
CA GLU A 336 19.74 -14.85 -36.76
C GLU A 336 20.91 -13.92 -37.14
N VAL A 337 21.15 -12.84 -36.38
CA VAL A 337 22.34 -11.98 -36.53
C VAL A 337 23.62 -12.79 -36.36
N SER A 338 23.71 -13.62 -35.32
CA SER A 338 24.89 -14.45 -35.04
C SER A 338 25.13 -15.47 -36.15
N LYS A 339 24.06 -16.09 -36.65
CA LYS A 339 24.09 -17.02 -37.79
C LYS A 339 24.66 -16.36 -39.06
N TRP A 340 24.14 -15.19 -39.45
CA TRP A 340 24.63 -14.49 -40.65
C TRP A 340 26.03 -13.90 -40.48
N LYS A 341 26.41 -13.45 -39.27
CA LYS A 341 27.79 -13.05 -38.96
C LYS A 341 28.76 -14.22 -39.10
N ALA A 342 28.42 -15.38 -38.53
CA ALA A 342 29.23 -16.59 -38.64
C ALA A 342 29.39 -17.02 -40.11
N PHE A 343 28.28 -17.08 -40.85
CA PHE A 343 28.30 -17.40 -42.28
C PHE A 343 29.19 -16.45 -43.09
N LYS A 344 29.04 -15.14 -42.88
CA LYS A 344 29.88 -14.12 -43.54
C LYS A 344 31.36 -14.26 -43.22
N SER A 345 31.68 -14.56 -41.95
CA SER A 345 33.07 -14.69 -41.50
C SER A 345 33.72 -15.98 -42.03
N THR A 346 33.00 -17.09 -42.01
CA THR A 346 33.50 -18.39 -42.52
C THR A 346 33.77 -18.33 -44.02
N HIS A 347 32.90 -17.63 -44.76
CA HIS A 347 32.99 -17.52 -46.22
C HIS A 347 33.43 -16.13 -46.68
N ALA A 348 34.37 -15.50 -45.96
CA ALA A 348 34.83 -14.14 -46.26
C ALA A 348 35.42 -14.03 -47.68
N ASP A 349 36.19 -15.03 -48.11
CA ASP A 349 36.79 -15.08 -49.45
C ASP A 349 35.73 -15.14 -50.56
N PHE A 350 34.65 -15.89 -50.32
CA PHE A 350 33.50 -15.96 -51.22
C PHE A 350 32.84 -14.59 -51.37
N PHE A 351 32.52 -13.92 -50.27
CA PHE A 351 31.90 -12.60 -50.32
C PHE A 351 32.83 -11.53 -50.90
N ALA A 352 34.15 -11.63 -50.70
CA ALA A 352 35.11 -10.74 -51.34
C ALA A 352 35.08 -10.91 -52.88
N ALA A 353 35.14 -12.15 -53.37
CA ALA A 353 35.02 -12.44 -54.80
C ALA A 353 33.65 -12.01 -55.36
N LEU A 354 32.58 -12.20 -54.59
CA LEU A 354 31.22 -11.83 -54.99
C LEU A 354 31.08 -10.31 -55.13
N ASN A 355 31.65 -9.54 -54.20
CA ASN A 355 31.67 -8.08 -54.30
C ASN A 355 32.47 -7.60 -55.51
N VAL A 356 33.65 -8.19 -55.79
CA VAL A 356 34.43 -7.86 -56.99
C VAL A 356 33.64 -8.16 -58.26
N TRP A 357 32.89 -9.26 -58.28
CA TRP A 357 32.01 -9.61 -59.39
C TRP A 357 30.87 -8.60 -59.58
N VAL A 358 30.18 -8.22 -58.51
CA VAL A 358 29.12 -7.19 -58.51
C VAL A 358 29.66 -5.83 -58.96
N ASP A 359 30.82 -5.40 -58.44
CA ASP A 359 31.47 -4.15 -58.84
C ASP A 359 31.87 -4.17 -60.32
N THR A 360 32.32 -5.32 -60.83
CA THR A 360 32.61 -5.51 -62.24
C THR A 360 31.34 -5.36 -63.09
N LEU A 361 30.20 -5.92 -62.65
CA LEU A 361 28.91 -5.75 -63.33
C LEU A 361 28.43 -4.29 -63.30
N ASN A 362 28.52 -3.63 -62.15
CA ASN A 362 28.16 -2.22 -62.02
C ASN A 362 29.04 -1.35 -62.92
N ARG A 363 30.34 -1.64 -62.98
CA ARG A 363 31.27 -0.95 -63.87
C ARG A 363 30.91 -1.13 -65.34
N ILE A 364 30.50 -2.33 -65.73
CA ILE A 364 30.02 -2.60 -67.09
C ILE A 364 28.76 -1.75 -67.38
N LYS A 365 27.78 -1.70 -66.46
CA LYS A 365 26.58 -0.86 -66.59
C LYS A 365 26.91 0.64 -66.68
N GLU A 366 27.85 1.13 -65.88
CA GLU A 366 28.33 2.50 -65.98
C GLU A 366 28.94 2.80 -67.35
N ILE A 367 29.71 1.86 -67.91
CA ILE A 367 30.29 1.99 -69.24
C ILE A 367 29.17 2.01 -70.29
N GLU A 368 28.14 1.17 -70.17
CA GLU A 368 26.95 1.19 -71.03
C GLU A 368 26.23 2.54 -71.02
N ILE A 369 26.06 3.15 -69.83
CA ILE A 369 25.45 4.48 -69.69
C ILE A 369 26.35 5.55 -70.31
N LYS A 370 27.67 5.54 -70.02
CA LYS A 370 28.63 6.50 -70.57
C LYS A 370 28.76 6.39 -72.09
N ARG A 371 28.52 5.22 -72.68
CA ARG A 371 28.47 5.03 -74.15
C ARG A 371 27.26 5.73 -74.78
N GLN A 372 26.19 5.97 -74.04
CA GLN A 372 24.99 6.66 -74.51
C GLN A 372 25.12 8.19 -74.40
N ASP A 373 26.18 8.71 -73.78
CA ASP A 373 26.42 10.14 -73.63
C ASP A 373 26.87 10.79 -74.97
N PRO A 374 26.14 11.81 -75.47
CA PRO A 374 26.45 12.48 -76.73
C PRO A 374 27.83 13.16 -76.77
N GLU A 375 28.41 13.61 -75.64
CA GLU A 375 29.75 14.21 -75.60
C GLU A 375 30.88 13.18 -75.73
N ILE A 376 30.64 11.97 -75.23
CA ILE A 376 31.57 10.83 -75.34
C ILE A 376 31.53 10.25 -76.76
N LEU A 377 30.34 10.20 -77.38
CA LEU A 377 30.12 9.77 -78.75
C LEU A 377 30.75 10.69 -79.80
N LYS A 378 31.00 11.97 -79.48
CA LYS A 378 31.77 12.90 -80.31
C LYS A 378 33.27 12.58 -80.28
N ASN A 379 33.79 12.07 -79.17
CA ASN A 379 35.19 11.68 -78.95
C ASN A 379 35.49 10.21 -79.33
N ARG A 380 35.14 9.82 -80.56
CA ARG A 380 35.15 8.43 -81.05
C ARG A 380 36.50 7.71 -80.98
N GLY A 381 37.62 8.41 -81.08
CA GLY A 381 38.95 7.80 -81.17
C GLY A 381 39.66 7.59 -79.84
N GLY A 382 39.26 8.29 -78.77
CA GLY A 382 40.01 8.36 -77.51
C GLY A 382 39.27 7.71 -76.34
N ILE A 383 38.23 8.40 -75.85
CA ILE A 383 37.49 7.99 -74.65
C ILE A 383 36.63 6.76 -74.95
N LEU A 384 35.93 6.75 -76.09
CA LEU A 384 35.09 5.62 -76.50
C LEU A 384 35.91 4.33 -76.69
N LEU A 385 37.06 4.42 -77.35
CA LEU A 385 37.95 3.27 -77.56
C LEU A 385 38.57 2.74 -76.25
N LYS A 386 38.83 3.62 -75.27
CA LYS A 386 39.25 3.21 -73.93
C LYS A 386 38.12 2.49 -73.17
N LEU A 387 36.90 3.02 -73.23
CA LEU A 387 35.71 2.38 -72.64
C LEU A 387 35.42 1.02 -73.30
N ASP A 388 35.54 0.91 -74.62
CA ASP A 388 35.38 -0.35 -75.36
C ASP A 388 36.42 -1.40 -74.96
N LYS A 389 37.68 -0.97 -74.81
CA LYS A 389 38.77 -1.85 -74.39
C LYS A 389 38.59 -2.30 -72.95
N GLU A 390 38.13 -1.40 -72.07
CA GLU A 390 37.81 -1.70 -70.67
C GLU A 390 36.65 -2.69 -70.58
N ASP A 391 35.53 -2.43 -71.26
CA ASP A 391 34.35 -3.30 -71.30
C ASP A 391 34.65 -4.69 -71.87
N ARG A 392 35.41 -4.79 -72.98
CA ARG A 392 35.89 -6.09 -73.49
C ARG A 392 36.75 -6.83 -72.47
N ARG A 393 37.65 -6.13 -71.76
CA ARG A 393 38.49 -6.75 -70.73
C ARG A 393 37.63 -7.27 -69.56
N LEU A 394 36.67 -6.46 -69.08
CA LEU A 394 35.78 -6.84 -68.00
C LEU A 394 34.95 -8.07 -68.39
N ARG A 395 34.31 -8.08 -69.56
CA ARG A 395 33.43 -9.18 -70.01
C ARG A 395 34.17 -10.45 -70.46
N GLN A 396 35.34 -10.32 -71.08
CA GLN A 396 36.05 -11.46 -71.69
C GLN A 396 37.08 -12.09 -70.75
N ARG A 397 37.55 -11.35 -69.74
CA ARG A 397 38.60 -11.83 -68.82
C ARG A 397 38.16 -11.77 -67.37
N ASP A 398 37.91 -10.56 -66.86
CA ASP A 398 37.77 -10.36 -65.40
C ASP A 398 36.48 -11.05 -64.88
N LEU A 399 35.37 -10.94 -65.61
CA LEU A 399 34.08 -11.55 -65.26
C LEU A 399 34.12 -13.09 -65.33
N PRO A 400 34.55 -13.75 -66.44
CA PRO A 400 34.80 -15.20 -66.47
C PRO A 400 35.71 -15.73 -65.35
N GLN A 401 36.78 -15.01 -65.02
CA GLN A 401 37.70 -15.41 -63.96
C GLN A 401 37.04 -15.39 -62.57
N GLN A 402 36.31 -14.31 -62.25
CA GLN A 402 35.58 -14.21 -60.99
C GLN A 402 34.49 -15.28 -60.86
N ILE A 403 33.84 -15.62 -61.96
CA ILE A 403 32.82 -16.66 -61.98
C ILE A 403 33.41 -18.03 -61.70
N THR A 404 34.49 -18.43 -62.38
CA THR A 404 35.14 -19.73 -62.12
C THR A 404 35.62 -19.82 -60.68
N LEU A 405 36.10 -18.71 -60.10
CA LEU A 405 36.47 -18.62 -58.69
C LEU A 405 35.24 -18.79 -57.77
N LEU A 406 34.15 -18.08 -58.04
CA LEU A 406 32.91 -18.19 -57.27
C LEU A 406 32.33 -19.60 -57.34
N GLN A 407 32.31 -20.23 -58.52
CA GLN A 407 31.86 -21.61 -58.68
C GLN A 407 32.69 -22.61 -57.90
N ALA A 408 34.03 -22.52 -57.98
CA ALA A 408 34.89 -23.43 -57.23
C ALA A 408 34.66 -23.32 -55.71
N ILE A 409 34.45 -22.10 -55.22
CA ILE A 409 34.15 -21.86 -53.80
C ILE A 409 32.75 -22.36 -53.43
N THR A 410 31.75 -22.11 -54.28
CA THR A 410 30.36 -22.57 -54.07
C THR A 410 30.22 -24.09 -54.15
N GLU A 411 30.87 -24.75 -55.11
CA GLU A 411 30.86 -26.22 -55.24
C GLU A 411 31.50 -26.90 -54.01
N SER A 412 32.57 -26.32 -53.47
CA SER A 412 33.19 -26.80 -52.22
C SER A 412 32.32 -26.54 -50.99
N ALA A 413 31.50 -25.48 -50.98
CA ALA A 413 30.71 -25.06 -49.83
C ALA A 413 29.28 -25.64 -49.82
N CYS A 414 28.70 -25.98 -50.98
CA CYS A 414 27.38 -26.60 -51.12
C CYS A 414 27.29 -28.02 -50.55
N ALA A 415 28.44 -28.68 -50.32
CA ALA A 415 28.53 -29.97 -49.62
C ALA A 415 28.61 -29.84 -48.08
N GLY A 416 28.71 -28.61 -47.57
CA GLY A 416 28.83 -28.31 -46.15
C GLY A 416 27.50 -28.00 -45.44
N PRO A 417 27.56 -27.76 -44.11
CA PRO A 417 26.37 -27.46 -43.29
C PRO A 417 25.65 -26.16 -43.67
N ASP A 418 26.32 -25.24 -44.40
CA ASP A 418 25.78 -23.93 -44.78
C ASP A 418 25.09 -23.92 -46.16
N SER A 419 24.87 -25.09 -46.78
CA SER A 419 24.28 -25.23 -48.12
C SER A 419 22.93 -24.49 -48.27
N ALA A 420 22.09 -24.54 -47.23
CA ALA A 420 20.82 -23.83 -47.20
C ALA A 420 20.96 -22.29 -47.20
N LEU A 421 22.07 -21.75 -46.69
CA LEU A 421 22.33 -20.31 -46.68
C LEU A 421 22.86 -19.82 -48.02
N PHE A 422 23.70 -20.61 -48.70
CA PHE A 422 24.13 -20.33 -50.06
C PHE A 422 22.96 -20.29 -51.05
N ALA A 423 21.95 -21.15 -50.89
CA ALA A 423 20.75 -21.18 -51.74
C ALA A 423 19.93 -19.88 -51.68
N VAL A 424 20.08 -19.11 -50.60
CA VAL A 424 19.36 -17.86 -50.36
C VAL A 424 20.16 -16.64 -50.86
N VAL A 425 21.42 -16.80 -51.23
CA VAL A 425 22.25 -15.71 -51.77
C VAL A 425 21.89 -15.45 -53.24
N CYS A 426 21.45 -14.24 -53.54
CA CYS A 426 21.01 -13.81 -54.87
C CYS A 426 21.61 -12.46 -55.26
N VAL A 427 22.04 -12.32 -56.51
CA VAL A 427 22.43 -11.02 -57.07
C VAL A 427 21.42 -10.61 -58.14
N GLU A 428 20.89 -9.39 -58.04
CA GLU A 428 19.85 -8.85 -58.93
C GLU A 428 18.59 -9.74 -59.05
N GLY A 429 18.28 -10.49 -57.98
CA GLY A 429 17.11 -11.38 -57.93
C GLY A 429 17.31 -12.73 -58.62
N GLN A 430 18.54 -13.06 -59.06
CA GLN A 430 18.89 -14.38 -59.56
C GLN A 430 19.70 -15.15 -58.52
N PRO A 431 19.36 -16.43 -58.23
CA PRO A 431 20.17 -17.29 -57.39
C PRO A 431 21.58 -17.45 -57.96
N LEU A 432 22.57 -17.62 -57.09
CA LEU A 432 23.96 -17.76 -57.52
C LEU A 432 24.21 -18.98 -58.44
N ALA A 433 23.38 -20.03 -58.33
CA ALA A 433 23.43 -21.20 -59.21
C ALA A 433 23.16 -20.85 -60.69
N ASP A 434 22.40 -19.78 -60.96
CA ASP A 434 21.96 -19.38 -62.29
C ASP A 434 22.77 -18.21 -62.88
N LEU A 435 23.81 -17.73 -62.17
CA LEU A 435 24.64 -16.59 -62.57
C LEU A 435 25.27 -16.74 -63.96
N HIS A 436 25.57 -17.98 -64.34
CA HIS A 436 26.08 -18.35 -65.67
C HIS A 436 25.11 -18.05 -66.81
N LEU A 437 23.81 -18.21 -66.55
CA LEU A 437 22.75 -17.97 -67.53
C LEU A 437 22.55 -16.46 -67.75
N ALA A 438 22.67 -15.66 -66.68
CA ALA A 438 22.60 -14.20 -66.76
C ALA A 438 23.73 -13.59 -67.62
N LEU A 439 24.89 -14.22 -67.67
CA LEU A 439 26.01 -13.75 -68.49
C LEU A 439 25.99 -14.26 -69.92
N ALA A 440 25.40 -15.44 -70.15
CA ALA A 440 25.10 -15.93 -71.48
C ALA A 440 24.14 -14.98 -72.21
N SER A 441 23.12 -14.46 -71.53
CA SER A 441 22.18 -13.48 -72.10
C SER A 441 22.83 -12.12 -72.40
N MET A 442 23.80 -11.67 -71.58
CA MET A 442 24.58 -10.45 -71.86
C MET A 442 25.52 -10.62 -73.07
N LYS A 443 26.15 -11.78 -73.25
CA LYS A 443 26.92 -12.11 -74.46
C LYS A 443 26.06 -12.11 -75.73
N GLU A 444 24.82 -12.58 -75.65
CA GLU A 444 23.89 -12.56 -76.79
C GLU A 444 23.47 -11.13 -77.19
N ASN A 445 23.35 -10.21 -76.23
CA ASN A 445 22.97 -8.82 -76.52
C ASN A 445 24.10 -8.03 -77.21
N ASP A 446 25.36 -8.25 -76.83
CA ASP A 446 26.53 -7.71 -77.55
C ASP A 446 26.63 -8.26 -78.99
N SER A 447 26.26 -9.53 -79.18
CA SER A 447 26.21 -10.18 -80.50
C SER A 447 25.12 -9.57 -81.41
N LYS A 448 24.00 -9.13 -80.83
CA LYS A 448 22.88 -8.51 -81.55
C LYS A 448 23.14 -7.03 -81.89
N MET A 449 23.87 -6.29 -81.04
CA MET A 449 24.23 -4.88 -81.30
C MET A 449 25.41 -4.71 -82.27
N GLY A 450 26.27 -5.72 -82.43
CA GLY A 450 27.38 -5.69 -83.39
C GLY A 450 26.98 -5.91 -84.87
N THR A 451 25.72 -6.25 -85.16
CA THR A 451 25.31 -6.78 -86.48
C THR A 451 24.25 -5.93 -87.20
N LYS A 452 24.17 -4.62 -86.94
CA LYS A 452 23.37 -3.68 -87.73
C LYS A 452 24.15 -2.41 -88.09
N VAL A 453 24.99 -2.49 -89.12
CA VAL A 453 25.35 -1.34 -89.97
C VAL A 453 25.20 -1.77 -91.42
N ASP A 454 24.14 -1.26 -92.05
CA ASP A 454 23.68 -1.54 -93.41
C ASP A 454 24.69 -1.12 -94.49
N LYS A 455 24.90 -2.01 -95.46
CA LYS A 455 25.53 -1.73 -96.76
C LYS A 455 24.46 -1.26 -97.75
N ARG A 456 24.55 -0.02 -98.24
CA ARG A 456 23.96 0.37 -99.55
C ARG A 456 24.89 1.29 -100.34
N HIS A 457 25.38 0.71 -101.44
CA HIS A 457 25.58 1.26 -102.80
C HIS A 457 26.27 2.61 -103.00
N ASN A 458 27.43 2.58 -103.68
CA ASN A 458 27.50 3.18 -105.02
C ASN A 458 28.61 2.56 -105.87
N VAL A 459 28.18 1.99 -106.99
CA VAL A 459 28.95 1.61 -108.18
C VAL A 459 29.19 2.90 -108.99
N THR A 460 30.34 3.09 -109.62
CA THR A 460 30.52 3.12 -111.10
C THR A 460 31.89 3.69 -111.50
N MET A 461 32.46 3.07 -112.55
CA MET A 461 33.43 3.56 -113.54
C MET A 461 34.93 3.49 -113.25
N VAL A 462 35.46 2.37 -113.76
CA VAL A 462 36.80 2.14 -114.30
C VAL A 462 37.20 3.25 -115.28
N ASN A 463 38.39 3.80 -115.09
CA ASN A 463 39.25 4.14 -116.23
C ASN A 463 40.72 3.86 -115.87
N LYS A 464 41.32 3.04 -116.73
CA LYS A 464 42.70 2.56 -116.73
C LYS A 464 43.58 3.66 -117.31
N LEU A 465 44.74 3.92 -116.73
CA LEU A 465 45.95 4.31 -117.47
C LEU A 465 47.18 4.08 -116.60
N GLN A 466 48.15 3.40 -117.20
CA GLN A 466 49.41 2.96 -116.62
C GLN A 466 50.46 4.07 -116.63
N SER A 467 51.39 3.94 -115.67
CA SER A 467 52.80 4.34 -115.68
C SER A 467 53.15 5.79 -116.02
N THR A 468 53.86 6.45 -115.10
CA THR A 468 55.31 6.68 -115.26
C THR A 468 55.91 7.22 -113.96
N SER A 469 57.06 6.65 -113.64
CA SER A 469 58.04 7.11 -112.66
C SER A 469 58.56 8.51 -112.97
N LEU A 470 58.78 9.35 -111.94
CA LEU A 470 59.91 10.29 -111.90
C LEU A 470 60.22 10.67 -110.43
N LYS A 471 61.53 10.68 -110.15
CA LYS A 471 62.17 10.90 -108.85
C LYS A 471 62.37 12.40 -108.56
N ARG A 472 62.39 12.71 -107.25
CA ARG A 472 63.14 13.76 -106.52
C ARG A 472 62.80 15.23 -106.77
N ASN A 473 62.49 15.96 -105.69
CA ASN A 473 63.52 16.80 -105.04
C ASN A 473 63.11 17.23 -103.62
N ALA A 474 64.12 17.33 -102.77
CA ALA A 474 64.05 17.80 -101.39
C ALA A 474 64.15 19.33 -101.34
N ALA A 475 63.53 19.95 -100.32
CA ALA A 475 63.92 21.28 -99.87
C ALA A 475 63.48 21.55 -98.42
N PHE A 476 64.48 21.77 -97.58
CA PHE A 476 64.61 22.77 -96.53
C PHE A 476 63.68 22.80 -95.31
N ARG A 477 64.36 22.59 -94.17
CA ARG A 477 64.02 22.95 -92.80
C ARG A 477 64.43 24.42 -92.56
N PRO A 478 63.80 25.12 -91.59
CA PRO A 478 64.58 25.95 -90.68
C PRO A 478 64.32 25.64 -89.19
N GLN A 479 65.32 26.01 -88.40
CA GLN A 479 65.48 25.85 -86.95
C GLN A 479 64.84 27.01 -86.15
N SER A 480 64.18 26.68 -85.02
CA SER A 480 64.35 27.21 -83.63
C SER A 480 64.15 28.73 -83.35
N PRO A 481 63.76 29.23 -82.13
CA PRO A 481 64.19 28.84 -80.75
C PRO A 481 63.07 28.82 -79.66
N THR A 482 63.16 28.04 -78.57
CA THR A 482 63.74 28.27 -77.22
C THR A 482 63.02 29.30 -76.32
N HIS A 483 62.44 28.86 -75.18
CA HIS A 483 62.75 29.28 -73.78
C HIS A 483 61.68 28.80 -72.77
N SER A 484 62.07 27.90 -71.84
CA SER A 484 62.24 28.08 -70.38
C SER A 484 60.94 27.97 -69.55
N ARG A 485 60.72 26.87 -68.81
CA ARG A 485 61.32 26.48 -67.51
C ARG A 485 60.82 27.37 -66.36
N GLN A 486 59.99 26.80 -65.49
CA GLN A 486 60.15 26.91 -64.04
C GLN A 486 59.54 25.66 -63.36
N GLN A 487 60.44 24.87 -62.79
CA GLN A 487 60.19 23.97 -61.67
C GLN A 487 60.16 24.82 -60.40
N PHE A 488 59.45 24.40 -59.35
CA PHE A 488 60.07 24.10 -58.04
C PHE A 488 59.05 23.40 -57.14
N THR A 489 59.59 22.45 -56.38
CA THR A 489 58.97 21.50 -55.46
C THR A 489 59.02 22.05 -54.01
N PRO A 490 59.09 21.24 -52.94
CA PRO A 490 58.02 21.00 -51.96
C PRO A 490 58.44 21.43 -50.54
N THR A 491 57.59 21.29 -49.50
CA THR A 491 58.14 21.03 -48.15
C THR A 491 57.12 20.42 -47.18
N GLU A 492 57.63 19.43 -46.45
CA GLU A 492 57.08 18.79 -45.24
C GLU A 492 57.34 19.64 -43.97
N PHE A 493 57.13 19.00 -42.80
CA PHE A 493 57.30 19.38 -41.38
C PHE A 493 56.00 19.85 -40.69
N SER A 494 55.69 19.51 -39.44
CA SER A 494 56.08 18.44 -38.51
C SER A 494 55.23 18.58 -37.23
N THR A 495 55.02 17.45 -36.56
CA THR A 495 54.78 17.21 -35.11
C THR A 495 54.95 18.37 -34.11
N THR A 496 54.05 18.47 -33.10
CA THR A 496 54.28 18.10 -31.66
C THR A 496 53.31 18.76 -30.64
N LYS A 497 52.90 17.95 -29.63
CA LYS A 497 52.75 18.25 -28.16
C LYS A 497 51.76 19.36 -27.71
N LYS A 498 51.28 19.45 -26.47
CA LYS A 498 51.00 18.62 -25.28
C LYS A 498 50.24 19.57 -24.32
N SER A 499 49.41 18.99 -23.45
CA SER A 499 49.16 19.35 -22.03
C SER A 499 48.29 20.53 -21.57
N CYS A 500 47.68 20.25 -20.40
CA CYS A 500 47.11 21.07 -19.31
C CYS A 500 45.60 21.32 -19.39
N ILE A 501 44.74 20.75 -18.52
CA ILE A 501 44.65 20.80 -17.04
C ILE A 501 44.43 22.22 -16.51
N LEU A 502 43.22 22.47 -15.98
CA LEU A 502 42.88 23.19 -14.73
C LEU A 502 41.36 22.95 -14.51
N LYS A 503 40.90 22.09 -13.59
CA LYS A 503 40.65 22.37 -12.15
C LYS A 503 40.11 23.77 -11.86
N ARG A 504 38.81 23.84 -11.57
CA ARG A 504 38.32 24.15 -10.22
C ARG A 504 36.99 23.47 -9.97
#